data_AF-A0A958LNL4-F1
#
_entry.id   AF-A0A958LNL4-F1
#
_cell.length_a   1.000
_cell.length_b   1.000
_cell.length_c   1.000
_cell.angle_alpha   90.00
_cell.angle_beta   90.00
_cell.angle_gamma   90.00
#
_symmetry.space_group_name_H-M   'P 1'
#
loop_
_entity.id
_entity.type
_entity.pdbx_description
1 polymer ?
#
loop_
_entity_poly.entity_id
_entity_poly.type
_entity_poly.pdbx_seq_one_letter_code
_entity_poly.pdbx_strand_id
1 'polypeptide(L)'
;MPKVKIIKGKKGSPSANAIRDEVAEGLQLQQSQADWELRMDLMYTLSEENKYSLSRQAVLFLGNHPELVRQILDDKNDNGGSDVMLPWPMDGRADLTEQTKLTWVKLADVRDYFDRSVSNRVKTKVRNVLERYDEKSEVIYSAFKDQMAGSEPVVDEAKLSRARNLVVEAKATIENALLAGRREQELSTEERGQLTRIRKIEAKFPSRFDGECQGEVGNAYYSSIDNTINICPQFMNYPSSSLITVIGHELGHAVDPCISQFAFWEIDEKMASTFDINNPPEEAQKSEERLLIFSAVVGLSQISKVKETSLPFEMMSSSPEDLRYLQDIGLLRLKAPGVPFTHYPLRDVYKCLTRPEGGGFREVTKEDLERMAEEVTQYRAEILGKGYRAKRDQMRIVEAFSRYPQCTGPAKSSQMGEAISDWLGAEVLGAHLKGKKLKTNQERLAGIGVFAAALCEDRKIVSRPLATDMDVMSAAAADWASHRGQHPPSARRINEVILRHPDVRESMGCGPGDPNCVHHAKAGTTKEGGGIGRDQGVKN
;
A
#
# COMPACT_ATOMS: atom_id res chain seq x y z
N MET A 1 18.67 33.63 -7.48
CA MET A 1 19.62 32.51 -7.29
C MET A 1 20.63 32.87 -6.20
N PRO A 2 20.64 32.18 -5.05
CA PRO A 2 21.71 32.36 -4.09
C PRO A 2 23.02 31.82 -4.69
N LYS A 3 24.10 32.61 -4.64
CA LYS A 3 25.43 32.20 -5.11
C LYS A 3 26.01 31.19 -4.12
N VAL A 4 25.92 29.90 -4.46
CA VAL A 4 26.63 28.86 -3.72
C VAL A 4 28.13 29.04 -3.94
N LYS A 5 28.84 29.43 -2.88
CA LYS A 5 30.28 29.67 -2.90
C LYS A 5 30.99 28.33 -2.83
N ILE A 6 31.52 27.85 -3.95
CA ILE A 6 32.31 26.61 -3.99
C ILE A 6 33.64 26.86 -3.26
N ILE A 7 33.75 26.30 -2.05
CA ILE A 7 34.98 26.34 -1.25
C ILE A 7 35.90 25.22 -1.75
N LYS A 8 37.09 25.58 -2.27
CA LYS A 8 38.13 24.60 -2.64
C LYS A 8 38.64 23.86 -1.40
N GLY A 9 38.64 22.53 -1.48
CA GLY A 9 38.55 21.62 -0.34
C GLY A 9 39.81 21.34 0.47
N LYS A 10 39.59 20.94 1.72
CA LYS A 10 40.46 20.08 2.53
C LYS A 10 40.13 18.61 2.22
N LYS A 11 41.12 17.71 2.32
CA LYS A 11 40.94 16.25 2.24
C LYS A 11 39.85 15.82 3.23
N GLY A 12 38.78 15.21 2.71
CA GLY A 12 37.57 14.84 3.46
C GLY A 12 36.26 15.36 2.86
N SER A 13 36.25 15.87 1.62
CA SER A 13 35.02 16.34 0.97
C SER A 13 33.97 15.22 0.88
N PRO A 14 32.69 15.51 1.21
CA PRO A 14 31.61 14.56 1.06
C PRO A 14 31.53 14.07 -0.39
N SER A 15 31.11 12.80 -0.58
CA SER A 15 30.89 12.28 -1.93
C SER A 15 29.84 13.14 -2.65
N ALA A 16 29.90 13.19 -3.98
CA ALA A 16 28.90 13.90 -4.78
C ALA A 16 27.46 13.46 -4.46
N ASN A 17 27.27 12.20 -4.04
CA ASN A 17 25.99 11.67 -3.58
C ASN A 17 25.58 12.26 -2.22
N ALA A 18 26.50 12.38 -1.25
CA ALA A 18 26.20 12.96 0.06
C ALA A 18 25.79 14.45 -0.04
N ILE A 19 26.47 15.23 -0.89
CA ILE A 19 26.08 16.64 -1.15
C ILE A 19 24.70 16.69 -1.82
N ARG A 20 24.39 15.71 -2.68
CA ARG A 20 23.11 15.64 -3.41
C ARG A 20 21.95 15.28 -2.50
N ASP A 21 22.14 14.30 -1.62
CA ASP A 21 21.12 13.87 -0.67
C ASP A 21 20.83 14.98 0.35
N GLU A 22 21.85 15.69 0.82
CA GLU A 22 21.70 16.89 1.66
C GLU A 22 20.92 18.02 0.96
N VAL A 23 21.13 18.20 -0.35
CA VAL A 23 20.35 19.20 -1.13
C VAL A 23 18.92 18.72 -1.39
N ALA A 24 18.68 17.43 -1.64
CA ALA A 24 17.34 16.89 -1.84
C ALA A 24 16.50 16.97 -0.55
N GLU A 25 17.10 16.62 0.59
CA GLU A 25 16.50 16.81 1.92
C GLU A 25 16.23 18.30 2.19
N GLY A 26 17.19 19.17 1.86
CA GLY A 26 17.02 20.62 1.95
C GLY A 26 15.87 21.17 1.09
N LEU A 27 15.66 20.63 -0.11
CA LEU A 27 14.55 21.03 -1.01
C LEU A 27 13.20 20.50 -0.53
N GLN A 28 13.14 19.27 0.01
CA GLN A 28 11.92 18.71 0.61
C GLN A 28 11.52 19.47 1.88
N LEU A 29 12.51 19.86 2.69
CA LEU A 29 12.31 20.77 3.83
C LEU A 29 11.84 22.15 3.36
N GLN A 30 12.38 22.68 2.26
CA GLN A 30 11.91 23.95 1.69
C GLN A 30 10.49 23.87 1.13
N GLN A 31 10.10 22.75 0.52
CA GLN A 31 8.74 22.53 0.02
C GLN A 31 7.74 22.42 1.17
N SER A 32 8.03 21.59 2.18
CA SER A 32 7.18 21.48 3.37
C SER A 32 7.10 22.79 4.17
N GLN A 33 8.20 23.56 4.23
CA GLN A 33 8.21 24.90 4.81
C GLN A 33 7.37 25.88 3.97
N ALA A 34 7.47 25.85 2.64
CA ALA A 34 6.67 26.71 1.76
C ALA A 34 5.17 26.38 1.84
N ASP A 35 4.80 25.10 1.96
CA ASP A 35 3.43 24.65 2.17
C ASP A 35 2.89 25.11 3.52
N TRP A 36 3.71 25.05 4.57
CA TRP A 36 3.36 25.54 5.89
C TRP A 36 3.21 27.07 5.90
N GLU A 37 4.15 27.81 5.31
CA GLU A 37 4.09 29.27 5.17
C GLU A 37 2.83 29.69 4.40
N LEU A 38 2.47 28.99 3.32
CA LEU A 38 1.22 29.22 2.59
C LEU A 38 0.01 29.05 3.50
N ARG A 39 -0.11 27.92 4.20
CA ARG A 39 -1.26 27.65 5.07
C ARG A 39 -1.39 28.71 6.16
N MET A 40 -0.28 29.13 6.74
CA MET A 40 -0.25 30.18 7.77
C MET A 40 -0.62 31.55 7.22
N ASP A 41 -0.06 31.97 6.09
CA ASP A 41 -0.40 33.24 5.43
C ASP A 41 -1.87 33.26 5.00
N LEU A 42 -2.38 32.14 4.50
CA LEU A 42 -3.78 31.99 4.09
C LEU A 42 -4.72 32.08 5.30
N MET A 43 -4.44 31.35 6.38
CA MET A 43 -5.20 31.44 7.63
C MET A 43 -5.17 32.85 8.23
N TYR A 44 -3.99 33.49 8.26
CA TYR A 44 -3.83 34.84 8.77
C TYR A 44 -4.65 35.83 7.93
N THR A 45 -4.52 35.77 6.60
CA THR A 45 -5.23 36.65 5.66
C THR A 45 -6.75 36.48 5.77
N LEU A 46 -7.25 35.24 5.88
CA LEU A 46 -8.66 34.95 6.08
C LEU A 46 -9.17 35.41 7.47
N SER A 47 -8.29 35.50 8.46
CA SER A 47 -8.62 35.94 9.83
C SER A 47 -8.62 37.47 10.03
N GLU A 48 -7.89 38.24 9.21
CA GLU A 48 -7.65 39.68 9.42
C GLU A 48 -8.91 40.56 9.38
N GLU A 49 -9.99 40.14 8.70
CA GLU A 49 -11.27 40.89 8.69
C GLU A 49 -12.42 40.15 9.35
N ASN A 50 -12.11 39.10 10.12
CA ASN A 50 -13.12 38.18 10.62
C ASN A 50 -13.89 38.68 11.85
N LYS A 51 -14.28 39.95 11.86
CA LYS A 51 -15.09 40.49 12.96
C LYS A 51 -16.47 39.83 13.03
N TYR A 52 -17.08 39.32 11.95
CA TYR A 52 -18.43 38.73 12.00
C TYR A 52 -18.86 37.69 10.91
N SER A 53 -18.03 37.13 10.02
CA SER A 53 -18.57 36.38 8.85
C SER A 53 -18.03 34.98 8.55
N LEU A 54 -16.79 34.64 8.86
CA LEU A 54 -16.29 33.25 8.74
C LEU A 54 -16.13 32.64 10.14
N SER A 55 -16.65 31.44 10.35
CA SER A 55 -16.31 30.73 11.59
C SER A 55 -14.81 30.46 11.68
N ARG A 56 -14.27 30.35 12.89
CA ARG A 56 -12.87 29.93 13.12
C ARG A 56 -12.57 28.60 12.42
N GLN A 57 -13.54 27.69 12.36
CA GLN A 57 -13.44 26.41 11.67
C GLN A 57 -13.34 26.58 10.16
N ALA A 58 -14.11 27.49 9.55
CA ALA A 58 -14.01 27.81 8.12
C ALA A 58 -12.63 28.36 7.76
N VAL A 59 -12.07 29.25 8.59
CA VAL A 59 -10.70 29.77 8.38
C VAL A 59 -9.65 28.66 8.46
N LEU A 60 -9.74 27.78 9.46
CA LEU A 60 -8.84 26.64 9.60
C LEU A 60 -8.97 25.65 8.45
N PHE A 61 -10.20 25.39 8.00
CA PHE A 61 -10.46 24.47 6.90
C PHE A 61 -9.92 25.02 5.58
N LEU A 62 -10.35 26.22 5.17
CA LEU A 62 -9.92 26.86 3.93
C LEU A 62 -8.41 27.15 3.93
N GLY A 63 -7.84 27.47 5.09
CA GLY A 63 -6.40 27.63 5.27
C GLY A 63 -5.58 26.36 5.02
N ASN A 64 -6.17 25.17 5.23
CA ASN A 64 -5.53 23.88 4.97
C ASN A 64 -5.80 23.32 3.56
N HIS A 65 -6.68 23.96 2.78
CA HIS A 65 -7.11 23.50 1.45
C HIS A 65 -6.96 24.60 0.39
N PRO A 66 -5.72 25.04 0.09
CA PRO A 66 -5.47 26.16 -0.83
C PRO A 66 -6.00 25.92 -2.26
N GLU A 67 -6.03 24.67 -2.73
CA GLU A 67 -6.61 24.25 -4.00
C GLU A 67 -8.12 24.53 -4.09
N LEU A 68 -8.86 24.27 -3.02
CA LEU A 68 -10.28 24.61 -2.94
C LEU A 68 -10.48 26.13 -2.96
N VAL A 69 -9.62 26.88 -2.28
CA VAL A 69 -9.68 28.36 -2.27
C VAL A 69 -9.40 28.92 -3.67
N ARG A 70 -8.47 28.34 -4.44
CA ARG A 70 -8.26 28.69 -5.86
C ARG A 70 -9.53 28.46 -6.69
N GLN A 71 -10.14 27.28 -6.57
CA GLN A 71 -11.38 26.93 -7.30
C GLN A 71 -12.55 27.88 -6.96
N ILE A 72 -12.63 28.31 -5.70
CA ILE A 72 -13.61 29.33 -5.27
C ILE A 72 -13.34 30.68 -5.95
N LEU A 73 -12.08 31.11 -6.01
CA LEU A 73 -11.68 32.46 -6.45
C LEU A 73 -11.58 32.66 -7.96
N ASP A 74 -11.29 31.61 -8.73
CA ASP A 74 -10.87 31.73 -10.13
C ASP A 74 -12.00 31.93 -11.14
N ASP A 75 -13.28 31.87 -10.73
CA ASP A 75 -14.50 32.16 -11.52
C ASP A 75 -14.61 31.49 -12.90
N LYS A 76 -13.64 30.66 -13.31
CA LYS A 76 -13.58 30.02 -14.62
C LYS A 76 -14.60 28.91 -14.67
N ASN A 77 -15.74 29.22 -15.30
CA ASN A 77 -16.70 28.30 -15.92
C ASN A 77 -16.80 26.91 -15.27
N ASP A 78 -17.05 26.87 -13.97
CA ASP A 78 -17.74 25.70 -13.44
C ASP A 78 -19.21 25.92 -13.78
N ASN A 79 -19.71 25.19 -14.78
CA ASN A 79 -21.11 25.20 -15.20
C ASN A 79 -22.04 24.57 -14.12
N GLY A 80 -21.74 24.80 -12.84
CA GLY A 80 -22.53 24.38 -11.68
C GLY A 80 -22.38 22.89 -11.31
N GLY A 81 -21.27 22.24 -11.67
CA GLY A 81 -21.15 20.79 -11.62
C GLY A 81 -20.29 20.20 -10.49
N SER A 82 -19.30 20.92 -9.96
CA SER A 82 -18.41 20.33 -8.96
C SER A 82 -19.00 20.44 -7.55
N ASP A 83 -19.24 19.30 -6.91
CA ASP A 83 -19.51 19.23 -5.48
C ASP A 83 -18.19 19.15 -4.70
N VAL A 84 -18.13 19.85 -3.57
CA VAL A 84 -16.97 19.85 -2.67
C VAL A 84 -17.41 19.50 -1.26
N MET A 85 -16.62 18.69 -0.57
CA MET A 85 -16.93 18.23 0.78
C MET A 85 -16.27 19.15 1.82
N LEU A 86 -17.08 19.87 2.61
CA LEU A 86 -16.59 20.78 3.65
C LEU A 86 -17.54 20.91 4.84
N PRO A 87 -17.09 21.44 5.99
CA PRO A 87 -17.96 21.77 7.11
C PRO A 87 -18.93 22.89 6.68
N TRP A 88 -20.24 22.61 6.63
CA TRP A 88 -21.23 23.53 6.10
C TRP A 88 -22.54 23.54 6.91
N PRO A 89 -23.18 24.71 7.14
CA PRO A 89 -22.76 26.05 6.74
C PRO A 89 -21.52 26.55 7.51
N MET A 90 -20.71 27.39 6.87
CA MET A 90 -19.45 27.91 7.41
C MET A 90 -19.64 29.06 8.43
N ASP A 91 -20.89 29.42 8.76
CA ASP A 91 -21.26 30.61 9.54
C ASP A 91 -21.24 30.40 11.07
N GLY A 92 -20.85 29.21 11.53
CA GLY A 92 -20.61 28.94 12.95
C GLY A 92 -21.87 28.95 13.83
N ARG A 93 -23.07 28.93 13.22
CA ARG A 93 -24.35 28.84 13.95
C ARG A 93 -24.74 27.40 14.34
N ALA A 94 -23.98 26.40 13.88
CA ALA A 94 -24.08 25.04 14.40
C ALA A 94 -23.50 24.98 15.81
N ASP A 95 -24.22 24.36 16.74
CA ASP A 95 -23.79 24.13 18.13
C ASP A 95 -22.40 23.48 18.12
N LEU A 96 -21.42 24.09 18.80
CA LEU A 96 -20.01 23.67 18.83
C LEU A 96 -19.81 22.25 19.39
N THR A 97 -20.85 21.66 19.98
CA THR A 97 -20.86 20.27 20.48
C THR A 97 -21.22 19.24 19.41
N GLU A 98 -21.89 19.64 18.33
CA GLU A 98 -21.97 18.86 17.11
C GLU A 98 -20.81 19.27 16.21
N GLN A 99 -19.80 18.42 16.07
CA GLN A 99 -18.80 18.57 15.02
C GLN A 99 -19.54 18.87 13.71
N THR A 100 -19.27 20.02 13.10
CA THR A 100 -19.86 20.44 11.82
C THR A 100 -19.60 19.35 10.80
N LYS A 101 -20.62 18.51 10.55
CA LYS A 101 -20.51 17.35 9.67
C LYS A 101 -20.07 17.81 8.29
N LEU A 102 -19.05 17.17 7.74
CA LEU A 102 -18.66 17.33 6.35
C LEU A 102 -19.88 17.08 5.46
N THR A 103 -20.17 18.03 4.59
CA THR A 103 -21.31 17.98 3.67
C THR A 103 -20.81 18.28 2.28
N TRP A 104 -21.30 17.53 1.28
CA TRP A 104 -21.14 17.87 -0.12
C TRP A 104 -21.97 19.11 -0.43
N VAL A 105 -21.31 20.16 -0.88
CA VAL A 105 -21.89 21.46 -1.20
C VAL A 105 -21.46 21.80 -2.62
N LYS A 106 -22.37 22.32 -3.44
CA LYS A 106 -22.00 22.79 -4.78
C LYS A 106 -20.94 23.86 -4.64
N LEU A 107 -19.89 23.78 -5.44
CA LEU A 107 -18.83 24.79 -5.43
C LEU A 107 -19.39 26.20 -5.68
N ALA A 108 -20.45 26.31 -6.49
CA ALA A 108 -21.19 27.55 -6.69
C ALA A 108 -21.78 28.12 -5.38
N ASP A 109 -22.38 27.27 -4.53
CA ASP A 109 -22.94 27.70 -3.24
C ASP A 109 -21.82 28.12 -2.27
N VAL A 110 -20.68 27.41 -2.29
CA VAL A 110 -19.48 27.77 -1.52
C VAL A 110 -18.93 29.11 -1.98
N ARG A 111 -18.85 29.34 -3.30
CA ARG A 111 -18.42 30.61 -3.89
C ARG A 111 -19.36 31.73 -3.50
N ASP A 112 -20.66 31.54 -3.66
CA ASP A 112 -21.70 32.47 -3.24
C ASP A 112 -21.55 32.89 -1.77
N TYR A 113 -21.34 31.91 -0.90
CA TYR A 113 -21.12 32.17 0.52
C TYR A 113 -19.81 32.91 0.78
N PHE A 114 -18.72 32.46 0.16
CA PHE A 114 -17.41 33.11 0.26
C PHE A 114 -17.49 34.55 -0.24
N ASP A 115 -18.26 34.80 -1.29
CA ASP A 115 -18.43 36.12 -1.90
C ASP A 115 -19.19 37.09 -1.01
N ARG A 116 -20.20 36.60 -0.29
CA ARG A 116 -20.96 37.36 0.71
C ARG A 116 -20.18 37.55 2.02
N SER A 117 -19.35 36.57 2.38
CA SER A 117 -18.71 36.50 3.71
C SER A 117 -17.32 37.13 3.74
N VAL A 118 -16.65 37.26 2.59
CA VAL A 118 -15.28 37.75 2.48
C VAL A 118 -15.25 39.02 1.65
N SER A 119 -14.61 40.08 2.16
CA SER A 119 -14.52 41.34 1.42
C SER A 119 -13.65 41.20 0.17
N ASN A 120 -13.91 42.01 -0.86
CA ASN A 120 -13.07 42.03 -2.06
C ASN A 120 -11.59 42.32 -1.75
N ARG A 121 -11.32 43.11 -0.69
CA ARG A 121 -9.96 43.38 -0.22
C ARG A 121 -9.27 42.10 0.27
N VAL A 122 -9.95 41.28 1.06
CA VAL A 122 -9.43 40.00 1.53
C VAL A 122 -9.29 39.01 0.37
N LYS A 123 -10.27 38.91 -0.54
CA LYS A 123 -10.16 38.06 -1.74
C LYS A 123 -8.91 38.39 -2.56
N THR A 124 -8.62 39.68 -2.77
CA THR A 124 -7.39 40.12 -3.45
C THR A 124 -6.14 39.72 -2.68
N LYS A 125 -6.10 39.87 -1.34
CA LYS A 125 -4.96 39.40 -0.54
C LYS A 125 -4.78 37.88 -0.64
N VAL A 126 -5.87 37.11 -0.61
CA VAL A 126 -5.84 35.66 -0.75
C VAL A 126 -5.34 35.26 -2.13
N ARG A 127 -5.80 35.89 -3.22
CA ARG A 127 -5.26 35.67 -4.57
C ARG A 127 -3.76 35.95 -4.61
N ASN A 128 -3.30 37.06 -4.05
CA ASN A 128 -1.88 37.39 -3.99
C ASN A 128 -1.06 36.40 -3.13
N VAL A 129 -1.66 35.76 -2.12
CA VAL A 129 -1.01 34.68 -1.34
C VAL A 129 -0.88 33.42 -2.20
N LEU A 130 -1.95 33.04 -2.90
CA LEU A 130 -1.98 31.87 -3.78
C LEU A 130 -1.05 32.02 -4.99
N GLU A 131 -1.07 33.17 -5.67
CA GLU A 131 -0.18 33.49 -6.80
C GLU A 131 1.29 33.47 -6.39
N ARG A 132 1.65 34.08 -5.25
CA ARG A 132 3.02 34.02 -4.72
C ARG A 132 3.47 32.59 -4.41
N TYR A 133 2.55 31.72 -4.01
CA TYR A 133 2.85 30.31 -3.81
C TYR A 133 2.93 29.56 -5.13
N ASP A 134 2.09 29.83 -6.12
CA ASP A 134 2.18 29.21 -7.44
C ASP A 134 3.52 29.53 -8.09
N GLU A 135 3.97 30.79 -8.01
CA GLU A 135 5.30 31.18 -8.46
C GLU A 135 6.42 30.47 -7.68
N LYS A 136 6.30 30.35 -6.34
CA LYS A 136 7.30 29.65 -5.52
C LYS A 136 7.30 28.14 -5.75
N SER A 137 6.14 27.52 -5.85
CA SER A 137 5.96 26.08 -5.98
C SER A 137 6.32 25.60 -7.38
N GLU A 138 5.97 26.34 -8.44
CA GLU A 138 6.49 26.10 -9.79
C GLU A 138 8.01 26.22 -9.81
N VAL A 139 8.60 27.24 -9.18
CA VAL A 139 10.06 27.38 -9.12
C VAL A 139 10.73 26.27 -8.31
N ILE A 140 10.15 25.86 -7.17
CA ILE A 140 10.67 24.77 -6.34
C ILE A 140 10.50 23.43 -7.06
N TYR A 141 9.33 23.17 -7.66
CA TYR A 141 9.03 21.95 -8.39
C TYR A 141 9.81 21.85 -9.69
N SER A 142 9.98 22.94 -10.44
CA SER A 142 10.82 22.97 -11.64
C SER A 142 12.29 22.80 -11.28
N ALA A 143 12.78 23.47 -10.23
CA ALA A 143 14.15 23.28 -9.75
C ALA A 143 14.37 21.85 -9.25
N PHE A 144 13.41 21.28 -8.52
CA PHE A 144 13.45 19.89 -8.07
C PHE A 144 13.41 18.93 -9.25
N LYS A 145 12.48 19.10 -10.19
CA LYS A 145 12.34 18.28 -11.39
C LYS A 145 13.57 18.37 -12.30
N ASP A 146 14.13 19.56 -12.52
CA ASP A 146 15.33 19.74 -13.34
C ASP A 146 16.57 19.15 -12.66
N GLN A 147 16.66 19.31 -11.34
CA GLN A 147 17.74 18.69 -10.55
C GLN A 147 17.60 17.17 -10.47
N MET A 148 16.37 16.64 -10.43
CA MET A 148 16.08 15.21 -10.43
C MET A 148 16.16 14.58 -11.82
N ALA A 149 15.79 15.29 -12.89
CA ALA A 149 15.89 14.80 -14.27
C ALA A 149 17.35 14.59 -14.71
N GLY A 150 18.28 15.36 -14.15
CA GLY A 150 19.73 15.12 -14.31
C GLY A 150 20.32 14.12 -13.32
N SER A 151 19.53 13.60 -12.37
CA SER A 151 20.05 12.85 -11.22
C SER A 151 19.22 11.64 -10.79
N GLU A 152 18.20 11.23 -11.54
CA GLU A 152 17.64 9.89 -11.39
C GLU A 152 18.83 8.93 -11.39
N PRO A 153 19.08 8.20 -10.29
CA PRO A 153 20.11 7.19 -10.32
C PRO A 153 19.61 6.22 -11.38
N VAL A 154 20.18 6.35 -12.59
CA VAL A 154 19.92 5.43 -13.69
C VAL A 154 20.18 4.08 -13.08
N VAL A 155 19.09 3.32 -12.86
CA VAL A 155 19.23 1.99 -12.32
C VAL A 155 20.06 1.28 -13.36
N ASP A 156 21.27 0.94 -12.96
CA ASP A 156 22.24 0.28 -13.82
C ASP A 156 21.53 -0.83 -14.60
N GLU A 157 21.58 -0.77 -15.93
CA GLU A 157 20.86 -1.71 -16.79
C GLU A 157 21.26 -3.16 -16.47
N ALA A 158 22.49 -3.38 -15.96
CA ALA A 158 22.91 -4.69 -15.47
C ALA A 158 22.10 -5.14 -14.24
N LYS A 159 21.76 -4.23 -13.33
CA LYS A 159 20.91 -4.54 -12.16
C LYS A 159 19.46 -4.78 -12.56
N LEU A 160 18.92 -3.99 -13.49
CA LEU A 160 17.58 -4.22 -14.05
C LEU A 160 17.50 -5.56 -14.78
N SER A 161 18.49 -5.86 -15.62
CA SER A 161 18.61 -7.15 -16.32
C SER A 161 18.67 -8.31 -15.32
N ARG A 162 19.48 -8.18 -14.26
CA ARG A 162 19.55 -9.16 -13.18
C ARG A 162 18.18 -9.37 -12.52
N ALA A 163 17.48 -8.30 -12.15
CA ALA A 163 16.17 -8.40 -11.51
C ALA A 163 15.13 -9.07 -12.43
N ARG A 164 15.10 -8.72 -13.72
CA ARG A 164 14.23 -9.37 -14.72
C ARG A 164 14.51 -10.87 -14.82
N ASN A 165 15.78 -11.27 -14.81
CA ASN A 165 16.15 -12.70 -14.83
C ASN A 165 15.69 -13.43 -13.57
N LEU A 166 15.82 -12.79 -12.40
CA LEU A 166 15.32 -13.36 -11.14
C LEU A 166 13.79 -13.49 -11.11
N VAL A 167 13.06 -12.58 -11.75
CA VAL A 167 11.59 -12.72 -11.94
C VAL A 167 11.26 -13.93 -12.79
N VAL A 168 11.95 -14.14 -13.91
CA VAL A 168 11.76 -15.33 -14.75
C VAL A 168 12.05 -16.61 -13.97
N GLU A 169 13.15 -16.65 -13.22
CA GLU A 169 13.54 -17.78 -12.38
C GLU A 169 12.50 -18.07 -11.28
N ALA A 170 12.02 -17.04 -10.59
CA ALA A 170 11.01 -17.18 -9.54
C ALA A 170 9.67 -17.68 -10.10
N LYS A 171 9.20 -17.12 -11.22
CA LYS A 171 7.98 -17.57 -11.91
C LYS A 171 8.08 -19.05 -12.28
N ALA A 172 9.18 -19.46 -12.91
CA ALA A 172 9.38 -20.86 -13.29
C ALA A 172 9.38 -21.80 -12.07
N THR A 173 9.96 -21.36 -10.94
CA THR A 173 9.96 -22.15 -9.71
C THR A 173 8.55 -22.31 -9.12
N ILE A 174 7.78 -21.22 -9.06
CA ILE A 174 6.39 -21.25 -8.56
C ILE A 174 5.51 -22.09 -9.48
N GLU A 175 5.66 -21.97 -10.80
CA GLU A 175 4.94 -22.83 -11.77
C GLU A 175 5.25 -24.31 -11.54
N ASN A 176 6.50 -24.68 -11.30
CA ASN A 176 6.89 -26.05 -10.98
C ASN A 176 6.28 -26.53 -9.65
N ALA A 177 6.23 -25.66 -8.63
CA ALA A 177 5.59 -25.97 -7.35
C ALA A 177 4.07 -26.22 -7.52
N LEU A 178 3.38 -25.42 -8.34
CA LEU A 178 1.96 -25.58 -8.65
C LEU A 178 1.70 -26.85 -9.49
N LEU A 179 2.58 -27.17 -10.44
CA LEU A 179 2.51 -28.40 -11.22
C LEU A 179 2.71 -29.65 -10.35
N ALA A 180 3.61 -29.57 -9.36
CA ALA A 180 3.97 -30.68 -8.48
C ALA A 180 4.33 -31.97 -9.26
N GLY A 181 5.06 -31.80 -10.38
CA GLY A 181 5.47 -32.90 -11.26
C GLY A 181 4.39 -33.43 -12.21
N ARG A 182 3.17 -32.89 -12.17
CA ARG A 182 2.07 -33.22 -13.11
C ARG A 182 2.20 -32.44 -14.41
N ARG A 183 1.52 -32.91 -15.46
CA ARG A 183 1.34 -32.15 -16.70
C ARG A 183 0.20 -31.15 -16.56
N GLU A 184 0.26 -30.04 -17.30
CA GLU A 184 -0.77 -29.00 -17.23
C GLU A 184 -2.18 -29.49 -17.61
N GLN A 185 -2.29 -30.50 -18.49
CA GLN A 185 -3.58 -31.09 -18.86
C GLN A 185 -4.21 -31.92 -17.72
N GLU A 186 -3.41 -32.34 -16.74
CA GLU A 186 -3.83 -33.13 -15.57
C GLU A 186 -4.29 -32.24 -14.42
N LEU A 187 -4.07 -30.93 -14.52
CA LEU A 187 -4.49 -29.96 -13.52
C LEU A 187 -6.01 -29.75 -13.54
N SER A 188 -6.58 -29.37 -12.40
CA SER A 188 -7.94 -28.86 -12.35
C SER A 188 -8.05 -27.49 -13.05
N THR A 189 -9.27 -27.01 -13.23
CA THR A 189 -9.50 -25.67 -13.79
C THR A 189 -8.96 -24.58 -12.85
N GLU A 190 -9.10 -24.78 -11.54
CA GLU A 190 -8.60 -23.90 -10.49
C GLU A 190 -7.07 -23.82 -10.50
N GLU A 191 -6.40 -24.97 -10.59
CA GLU A 191 -4.94 -25.07 -10.67
C GLU A 191 -4.39 -24.38 -11.93
N ARG A 192 -4.99 -24.62 -13.10
CA ARG A 192 -4.65 -23.88 -14.33
C ARG A 192 -4.90 -22.38 -14.20
N GLY A 193 -5.92 -21.99 -13.44
CA GLY A 193 -6.19 -20.59 -13.13
C GLY A 193 -5.05 -19.93 -12.38
N GLN A 194 -4.48 -20.61 -11.38
CA GLN A 194 -3.30 -20.12 -10.64
C GLN A 194 -2.06 -20.00 -11.53
N LEU A 195 -1.80 -20.99 -12.37
CA LEU A 195 -0.72 -20.90 -13.37
C LEU A 195 -0.91 -19.72 -14.33
N THR A 196 -2.14 -19.48 -14.76
CA THR A 196 -2.47 -18.37 -15.66
C THR A 196 -2.11 -17.04 -15.01
N ARG A 197 -2.47 -16.82 -13.73
CA ARG A 197 -2.13 -15.61 -12.98
C ARG A 197 -0.62 -15.40 -12.94
N ILE A 198 0.14 -16.38 -12.45
CA ILE A 198 1.61 -16.31 -12.34
C ILE A 198 2.25 -15.97 -13.69
N ARG A 199 1.87 -16.70 -14.74
CA ARG A 199 2.42 -16.48 -16.10
C ARG A 199 2.15 -15.07 -16.61
N LYS A 200 1.00 -14.51 -16.26
CA LYS A 200 0.58 -13.17 -16.67
C LYS A 200 1.14 -12.03 -15.82
N ILE A 201 1.76 -12.32 -14.69
CA ILE A 201 2.38 -11.25 -13.88
C ILE A 201 3.51 -10.59 -14.66
N GLU A 202 3.42 -9.27 -14.75
CA GLU A 202 4.48 -8.39 -15.23
C GLU A 202 5.24 -7.80 -14.03
N ALA A 203 6.57 -7.72 -14.13
CA ALA A 203 7.38 -7.01 -13.16
C ALA A 203 7.64 -5.58 -13.63
N LYS A 204 7.26 -4.63 -12.79
CA LYS A 204 7.50 -3.20 -12.96
C LYS A 204 8.64 -2.75 -12.06
N PHE A 205 9.45 -1.84 -12.58
CA PHE A 205 10.60 -1.25 -11.92
C PHE A 205 10.40 0.26 -11.87
N PRO A 206 9.49 0.75 -11.01
CA PRO A 206 9.15 2.16 -10.94
C PRO A 206 10.36 3.02 -10.57
N SER A 207 10.26 4.33 -10.87
CA SER A 207 11.25 5.30 -10.41
C SER A 207 11.25 5.36 -8.88
N ARG A 208 12.37 5.77 -8.28
CA ARG A 208 12.44 6.04 -6.83
C ARG A 208 11.49 7.15 -6.37
N PHE A 209 10.98 7.94 -7.32
CA PHE A 209 10.04 9.03 -7.09
C PHE A 209 8.58 8.60 -7.26
N ASP A 210 8.34 7.40 -7.76
CA ASP A 210 7.00 6.82 -7.76
C ASP A 210 6.55 6.59 -6.31
N GLY A 211 5.31 6.97 -6.00
CA GLY A 211 4.83 7.21 -4.63
C GLY A 211 5.16 6.09 -3.66
N GLU A 212 4.93 4.84 -4.06
CA GLU A 212 5.15 3.66 -3.21
C GLU A 212 6.63 3.26 -3.04
N CYS A 213 7.52 3.89 -3.82
CA CYS A 213 8.97 3.73 -3.74
C CYS A 213 9.68 4.94 -3.11
N GLN A 214 8.92 5.95 -2.67
CA GLN A 214 9.45 7.10 -1.96
C GLN A 214 9.89 6.68 -0.56
N GLY A 215 11.18 6.82 -0.26
CA GLY A 215 11.73 6.53 1.06
C GLY A 215 13.11 5.88 1.00
N GLU A 216 13.77 5.86 2.15
CA GLU A 216 15.05 5.17 2.31
C GLU A 216 14.87 3.65 2.39
N VAL A 217 13.74 3.20 2.93
CA VAL A 217 13.38 1.78 3.03
C VAL A 217 12.86 1.33 1.67
N GLY A 218 13.50 0.33 1.08
CA GLY A 218 13.03 -0.25 -0.17
C GLY A 218 11.68 -0.94 0.02
N ASN A 219 10.78 -0.75 -0.95
CA ASN A 219 9.47 -1.40 -0.98
C ASN A 219 9.32 -2.33 -2.19
N ALA A 220 8.52 -3.38 -2.04
CA ALA A 220 8.10 -4.26 -3.11
C ALA A 220 6.67 -4.69 -2.78
N TYR A 221 5.83 -4.79 -3.80
CA TYR A 221 4.43 -5.12 -3.60
C TYR A 221 3.83 -5.77 -4.84
N TYR A 222 2.87 -6.65 -4.62
CA TYR A 222 1.96 -7.13 -5.65
C TYR A 222 0.70 -6.27 -5.73
N SER A 223 0.34 -5.87 -6.96
CA SER A 223 -0.90 -5.17 -7.27
C SER A 223 -1.90 -6.13 -7.91
N SER A 224 -2.96 -6.46 -7.16
CA SER A 224 -4.10 -7.24 -7.69
C SER A 224 -4.92 -6.48 -8.74
N ILE A 225 -4.77 -5.15 -8.79
CA ILE A 225 -5.46 -4.27 -9.74
C ILE A 225 -5.03 -4.56 -11.16
N ASP A 226 -3.74 -4.72 -11.40
CA ASP A 226 -3.16 -4.90 -12.73
C ASP A 226 -2.31 -6.17 -12.85
N ASN A 227 -2.39 -7.04 -11.84
CA ASN A 227 -1.65 -8.30 -11.74
C ASN A 227 -0.15 -8.09 -11.96
N THR A 228 0.44 -7.07 -11.34
CA THR A 228 1.87 -6.77 -11.45
C THR A 228 2.58 -6.88 -10.11
N ILE A 229 3.89 -7.13 -10.16
CA ILE A 229 4.77 -6.90 -9.02
C ILE A 229 5.59 -5.65 -9.29
N ASN A 230 5.68 -4.76 -8.30
CA ASN A 230 6.47 -3.54 -8.37
C ASN A 230 7.67 -3.72 -7.46
N ILE A 231 8.87 -3.53 -8.00
CA ILE A 231 10.11 -3.71 -7.25
C ILE A 231 10.88 -2.39 -7.26
N CYS A 232 10.91 -1.72 -6.11
CA CYS A 232 11.54 -0.41 -6.02
C CYS A 232 13.07 -0.49 -6.24
N PRO A 233 13.70 0.56 -6.80
CA PRO A 233 15.13 0.57 -7.13
C PRO A 233 16.07 0.23 -5.98
N GLN A 234 15.68 0.48 -4.73
CA GLN A 234 16.43 0.18 -3.51
C GLN A 234 16.75 -1.33 -3.43
N PHE A 235 15.82 -2.19 -3.83
CA PHE A 235 15.99 -3.65 -3.86
C PHE A 235 17.01 -4.11 -4.92
N MET A 236 17.29 -3.29 -5.93
CA MET A 236 18.26 -3.61 -6.98
C MET A 236 19.70 -3.68 -6.47
N ASN A 237 19.97 -3.18 -5.26
CA ASN A 237 21.28 -3.27 -4.61
C ASN A 237 21.44 -4.53 -3.74
N TYR A 238 20.36 -5.26 -3.49
CA TYR A 238 20.40 -6.43 -2.63
C TYR A 238 21.14 -7.59 -3.32
N PRO A 239 21.71 -8.53 -2.54
CA PRO A 239 22.16 -9.81 -3.07
C PRO A 239 21.04 -10.54 -3.82
N SER A 240 21.39 -11.33 -4.84
CA SER A 240 20.40 -12.05 -5.65
C SER A 240 19.51 -12.97 -4.82
N SER A 241 20.06 -13.61 -3.78
CA SER A 241 19.28 -14.46 -2.88
C SER A 241 18.25 -13.67 -2.06
N SER A 242 18.57 -12.45 -1.61
CA SER A 242 17.58 -11.61 -0.93
C SER A 242 16.47 -11.15 -1.89
N LEU A 243 16.89 -10.68 -3.07
CA LEU A 243 15.98 -10.13 -4.08
C LEU A 243 15.03 -11.20 -4.61
N ILE A 244 15.52 -12.41 -4.88
CA ILE A 244 14.69 -13.49 -5.39
C ILE A 244 13.68 -13.99 -4.34
N THR A 245 14.01 -13.97 -3.04
CA THR A 245 13.05 -14.27 -1.97
C THR A 245 11.91 -13.26 -1.96
N VAL A 246 12.21 -11.96 -2.08
CA VAL A 246 11.19 -10.90 -2.16
C VAL A 246 10.34 -11.07 -3.41
N ILE A 247 10.95 -11.30 -4.56
CA ILE A 247 10.21 -11.57 -5.80
C ILE A 247 9.28 -12.78 -5.64
N GLY A 248 9.77 -13.88 -5.05
CA GLY A 248 8.96 -15.07 -4.79
C GLY A 248 7.80 -14.79 -3.84
N HIS A 249 8.03 -13.94 -2.83
CA HIS A 249 7.00 -13.45 -1.92
C HIS A 249 5.93 -12.64 -2.66
N GLU A 250 6.30 -11.62 -3.44
CA GLU A 250 5.32 -10.82 -4.19
C GLU A 250 4.53 -11.63 -5.21
N LEU A 251 5.19 -12.56 -5.92
CA LEU A 251 4.50 -13.48 -6.82
C LEU A 251 3.51 -14.38 -6.07
N GLY A 252 3.79 -14.70 -4.80
CA GLY A 252 2.93 -15.49 -3.94
C GLY A 252 1.57 -14.86 -3.69
N HIS A 253 1.48 -13.54 -3.59
CA HIS A 253 0.22 -12.83 -3.39
C HIS A 253 -0.77 -13.04 -4.54
N ALA A 254 -0.29 -13.24 -5.77
CA ALA A 254 -1.17 -13.51 -6.90
C ALA A 254 -1.91 -14.85 -6.79
N VAL A 255 -1.37 -15.78 -6.00
CA VAL A 255 -1.91 -17.14 -5.80
C VAL A 255 -2.21 -17.43 -4.34
N ASP A 256 -2.22 -16.42 -3.48
CA ASP A 256 -2.62 -16.56 -2.10
C ASP A 256 -4.12 -16.91 -2.02
N PRO A 257 -4.60 -17.54 -0.94
CA PRO A 257 -5.98 -18.03 -0.88
C PRO A 257 -7.00 -16.90 -0.95
N CYS A 258 -6.62 -15.68 -0.57
CA CYS A 258 -7.50 -14.54 -0.61
C CYS A 258 -7.69 -14.05 -2.04
N ILE A 259 -6.62 -13.73 -2.77
CA ILE A 259 -6.70 -13.26 -4.16
C ILE A 259 -7.21 -14.36 -5.11
N SER A 260 -6.78 -15.60 -4.87
CA SER A 260 -7.12 -16.76 -5.70
C SER A 260 -8.60 -17.04 -5.83
N GLN A 261 -9.38 -16.73 -4.80
CA GLN A 261 -10.79 -17.08 -4.77
C GLN A 261 -11.67 -16.20 -5.66
N PHE A 262 -11.10 -15.12 -6.19
CA PHE A 262 -11.77 -14.20 -7.08
C PHE A 262 -11.41 -14.52 -8.51
N ALA A 263 -12.26 -14.18 -9.48
CA ALA A 263 -11.94 -14.44 -10.87
C ALA A 263 -10.83 -13.51 -11.38
N PHE A 264 -10.09 -13.99 -12.38
CA PHE A 264 -9.09 -13.21 -13.12
C PHE A 264 -9.70 -12.80 -14.45
N TRP A 265 -9.70 -11.50 -14.72
CA TRP A 265 -10.39 -10.90 -15.84
C TRP A 265 -9.41 -10.23 -16.79
N GLU A 266 -9.73 -10.26 -18.08
CA GLU A 266 -9.15 -9.41 -19.11
C GLU A 266 -10.14 -8.28 -19.41
N ILE A 267 -9.65 -7.05 -19.47
CA ILE A 267 -10.41 -5.85 -19.82
C ILE A 267 -10.15 -5.54 -21.30
N ASP A 268 -11.21 -5.39 -22.10
CA ASP A 268 -11.08 -4.93 -23.48
C ASP A 268 -10.84 -3.42 -23.51
N GLU A 269 -9.57 -2.99 -23.60
CA GLU A 269 -9.19 -1.58 -23.61
C GLU A 269 -9.85 -0.79 -24.74
N LYS A 270 -10.02 -1.41 -25.90
CA LYS A 270 -10.64 -0.75 -27.04
C LYS A 270 -12.10 -0.47 -26.74
N MET A 271 -12.82 -1.45 -26.20
CA MET A 271 -14.20 -1.27 -25.75
C MET A 271 -14.28 -0.23 -24.63
N ALA A 272 -13.43 -0.33 -23.61
CA ALA A 272 -13.38 0.60 -22.49
C ALA A 272 -13.19 2.06 -22.97
N SER A 273 -12.34 2.28 -23.97
CA SER A 273 -12.10 3.61 -24.55
C SER A 273 -13.30 4.22 -25.29
N THR A 274 -14.32 3.42 -25.62
CA THR A 274 -15.55 3.93 -26.26
C THR A 274 -16.56 4.49 -25.25
N PHE A 275 -16.36 4.24 -23.96
CA PHE A 275 -17.25 4.70 -22.91
C PHE A 275 -16.79 6.02 -22.30
N ASP A 276 -17.73 6.91 -22.01
CA ASP A 276 -17.48 8.09 -21.19
C ASP A 276 -17.81 7.74 -19.73
N ILE A 277 -16.80 7.79 -18.86
CA ILE A 277 -16.98 7.48 -17.42
C ILE A 277 -17.95 8.46 -16.74
N ASN A 278 -18.09 9.68 -17.26
CA ASN A 278 -19.01 10.70 -16.74
C ASN A 278 -20.43 10.55 -17.30
N ASN A 279 -20.60 9.75 -18.37
CA ASN A 279 -21.89 9.47 -18.98
C ASN A 279 -22.04 7.96 -19.25
N PRO A 280 -22.13 7.14 -18.19
CA PRO A 280 -22.23 5.68 -18.29
C PRO A 280 -23.51 5.27 -19.02
N PRO A 281 -23.54 4.13 -19.74
CA PRO A 281 -24.75 3.63 -20.41
C PRO A 281 -25.93 3.50 -19.44
N GLU A 282 -27.16 3.75 -19.91
CA GLU A 282 -28.38 3.65 -19.09
C GLU A 282 -28.49 2.29 -18.38
N GLU A 283 -28.09 1.21 -19.05
CA GLU A 283 -28.07 -0.13 -18.48
C GLU A 283 -27.12 -0.25 -17.28
N ALA A 284 -25.98 0.46 -17.29
CA ALA A 284 -25.06 0.52 -16.16
C ALA A 284 -25.65 1.28 -14.97
N GLN A 285 -26.50 2.28 -15.23
CA GLN A 285 -27.15 3.11 -14.20
C GLN A 285 -28.32 2.42 -13.48
N LYS A 286 -28.81 1.27 -13.98
CA LYS A 286 -29.93 0.52 -13.38
C LYS A 286 -29.60 -0.07 -11.99
N SER A 287 -28.33 -0.16 -11.63
CA SER A 287 -27.84 -0.65 -10.35
C SER A 287 -26.66 0.21 -9.92
N GLU A 288 -26.71 0.75 -8.69
CA GLU A 288 -25.60 1.50 -8.08
C GLU A 288 -24.29 0.71 -8.15
N GLU A 289 -24.39 -0.60 -7.95
CA GLU A 289 -23.26 -1.52 -7.99
C GLU A 289 -22.72 -1.73 -9.40
N ARG A 290 -23.61 -1.92 -10.37
CA ARG A 290 -23.23 -2.01 -11.78
C ARG A 290 -22.52 -0.75 -12.24
N LEU A 291 -23.02 0.41 -11.82
CA LEU A 291 -22.40 1.70 -12.10
C LEU A 291 -21.00 1.78 -11.47
N LEU A 292 -20.83 1.39 -10.21
CA LEU A 292 -19.53 1.38 -9.55
C LEU A 292 -18.53 0.47 -10.26
N ILE A 293 -18.91 -0.76 -10.61
CA ILE A 293 -18.00 -1.71 -11.30
C ILE A 293 -17.68 -1.22 -12.71
N PHE A 294 -18.68 -0.71 -13.43
CA PHE A 294 -18.49 -0.15 -14.75
C PHE A 294 -17.48 1.00 -14.71
N SER A 295 -17.69 1.97 -13.82
CA SER A 295 -16.78 3.12 -13.65
C SER A 295 -15.39 2.68 -13.21
N ALA A 296 -15.28 1.69 -12.32
CA ALA A 296 -13.99 1.12 -11.93
C ALA A 296 -13.27 0.49 -13.13
N VAL A 297 -13.91 -0.43 -13.86
CA VAL A 297 -13.30 -1.13 -15.00
C VAL A 297 -12.90 -0.15 -16.12
N VAL A 298 -13.79 0.79 -16.46
CA VAL A 298 -13.50 1.82 -17.46
C VAL A 298 -12.37 2.75 -16.99
N GLY A 299 -12.41 3.21 -15.74
CA GLY A 299 -11.39 4.08 -15.16
C GLY A 299 -10.01 3.41 -15.12
N LEU A 300 -9.94 2.15 -14.70
CA LEU A 300 -8.70 1.37 -14.68
C LEU A 300 -8.11 1.19 -16.07
N SER A 301 -8.96 0.95 -17.06
CA SER A 301 -8.50 0.81 -18.44
C SER A 301 -8.03 2.14 -19.03
N GLN A 302 -8.82 3.22 -18.87
CA GLN A 302 -8.52 4.51 -19.50
C GLN A 302 -7.38 5.28 -18.81
N ILE A 303 -7.34 5.25 -17.48
CA ILE A 303 -6.37 6.03 -16.68
C ILE A 303 -5.10 5.22 -16.48
N SER A 304 -5.24 3.97 -16.03
CA SER A 304 -4.12 3.14 -15.59
C SER A 304 -3.66 2.12 -16.65
N LYS A 305 -4.34 2.05 -17.81
CA LYS A 305 -4.03 1.12 -18.91
C LYS A 305 -3.98 -0.35 -18.47
N VAL A 306 -4.86 -0.70 -17.53
CA VAL A 306 -4.96 -2.05 -16.99
C VAL A 306 -5.61 -2.95 -18.03
N LYS A 307 -4.94 -4.07 -18.33
CA LYS A 307 -5.40 -5.11 -19.27
C LYS A 307 -5.99 -6.32 -18.60
N GLU A 308 -5.43 -6.68 -17.46
CA GLU A 308 -5.80 -7.88 -16.74
C GLU A 308 -5.89 -7.54 -15.25
N THR A 309 -6.92 -8.02 -14.58
CA THR A 309 -7.20 -7.64 -13.20
C THR A 309 -7.74 -8.80 -12.39
N SER A 310 -7.32 -8.86 -11.13
CA SER A 310 -7.91 -9.72 -10.11
C SER A 310 -8.77 -8.91 -9.14
N LEU A 311 -9.14 -7.67 -9.49
CA LEU A 311 -9.67 -6.67 -8.58
C LEU A 311 -10.76 -7.26 -7.71
N PRO A 312 -10.45 -7.51 -6.43
CA PRO A 312 -11.31 -8.34 -5.63
C PRO A 312 -12.58 -7.57 -5.28
N PHE A 313 -12.44 -6.50 -4.51
CA PHE A 313 -13.56 -6.02 -3.71
C PHE A 313 -14.70 -5.36 -4.47
N GLU A 314 -14.40 -4.54 -5.48
CA GLU A 314 -15.43 -3.85 -6.27
C GLU A 314 -16.20 -4.83 -7.14
N MET A 315 -15.56 -5.91 -7.61
CA MET A 315 -16.15 -6.96 -8.45
C MET A 315 -16.84 -8.07 -7.66
N MET A 316 -16.66 -8.13 -6.33
CA MET A 316 -17.20 -9.19 -5.47
C MET A 316 -18.34 -8.76 -4.58
N SER A 317 -18.45 -7.48 -4.23
CA SER A 317 -19.72 -6.99 -3.71
C SER A 317 -20.80 -7.16 -4.77
N SER A 318 -20.39 -7.13 -6.05
CA SER A 318 -21.18 -7.25 -7.26
C SER A 318 -22.05 -8.49 -7.27
N SER A 319 -23.33 -8.28 -7.59
CA SER A 319 -24.19 -9.37 -8.00
C SER A 319 -23.57 -10.09 -9.22
N PRO A 320 -23.63 -11.44 -9.31
CA PRO A 320 -23.21 -12.18 -10.51
C PRO A 320 -23.84 -11.65 -11.80
N GLU A 321 -25.04 -11.07 -11.69
CA GLU A 321 -25.76 -10.42 -12.77
C GLU A 321 -25.05 -9.16 -13.30
N ASP A 322 -24.46 -8.35 -12.41
CA ASP A 322 -23.75 -7.12 -12.81
C ASP A 322 -22.41 -7.40 -13.48
N LEU A 323 -21.69 -8.44 -13.02
CA LEU A 323 -20.50 -8.92 -13.75
C LEU A 323 -20.86 -9.50 -15.12
N ARG A 324 -21.98 -10.23 -15.21
CA ARG A 324 -22.46 -10.78 -16.48
C ARG A 324 -22.79 -9.68 -17.48
N TYR A 325 -23.38 -8.57 -17.05
CA TYR A 325 -23.58 -7.41 -17.93
C TYR A 325 -22.27 -6.93 -18.59
N LEU A 326 -21.19 -6.79 -17.82
CA LEU A 326 -19.89 -6.36 -18.37
C LEU A 326 -19.28 -7.39 -19.33
N GLN A 327 -19.56 -8.68 -19.12
CA GLN A 327 -19.18 -9.74 -20.07
C GLN A 327 -20.02 -9.68 -21.35
N ASP A 328 -21.33 -9.48 -21.23
CA ASP A 328 -22.27 -9.49 -22.35
C ASP A 328 -21.99 -8.33 -23.32
N ILE A 329 -21.57 -7.17 -22.81
CA ILE A 329 -21.12 -6.04 -23.64
C ILE A 329 -19.66 -6.19 -24.13
N GLY A 330 -18.98 -7.27 -23.77
CA GLY A 330 -17.61 -7.57 -24.18
C GLY A 330 -16.53 -6.77 -23.45
N LEU A 331 -16.86 -6.01 -22.41
CA LEU A 331 -15.88 -5.21 -21.66
C LEU A 331 -14.97 -6.10 -20.79
N LEU A 332 -15.50 -7.19 -20.24
CA LEU A 332 -14.75 -8.17 -19.45
C LEU A 332 -14.74 -9.56 -20.10
N ARG A 333 -13.58 -10.21 -20.08
CA ARG A 333 -13.43 -11.61 -20.47
C ARG A 333 -12.82 -12.42 -19.32
N LEU A 334 -13.48 -13.51 -18.93
CA LEU A 334 -12.94 -14.42 -17.91
C LEU A 334 -11.68 -15.11 -18.42
N LYS A 335 -10.56 -14.95 -17.71
CA LYS A 335 -9.29 -15.66 -17.99
C LYS A 335 -9.12 -16.87 -17.08
N ALA A 336 -9.47 -16.72 -15.81
CA ALA A 336 -9.50 -17.82 -14.85
C ALA A 336 -10.66 -17.63 -13.85
N PRO A 337 -11.43 -18.69 -13.54
CA PRO A 337 -12.44 -18.59 -12.49
C PRO A 337 -11.79 -18.37 -11.13
N GLY A 338 -12.59 -17.85 -10.19
CA GLY A 338 -12.20 -17.83 -8.79
C GLY A 338 -12.07 -19.23 -8.22
N VAL A 339 -11.12 -19.42 -7.32
CA VAL A 339 -10.80 -20.71 -6.69
C VAL A 339 -11.37 -20.76 -5.28
N PRO A 340 -12.54 -21.38 -5.06
CA PRO A 340 -13.06 -21.55 -3.71
C PRO A 340 -12.04 -22.28 -2.83
N PHE A 341 -11.95 -21.90 -1.55
CA PHE A 341 -10.93 -22.43 -0.65
C PHE A 341 -10.92 -23.97 -0.54
N THR A 342 -12.06 -24.64 -0.70
CA THR A 342 -12.15 -26.10 -0.72
C THR A 342 -11.35 -26.76 -1.85
N HIS A 343 -11.17 -26.05 -2.97
CA HIS A 343 -10.43 -26.44 -4.16
C HIS A 343 -9.08 -25.71 -4.31
N TYR A 344 -8.65 -24.98 -3.28
CA TYR A 344 -7.40 -24.22 -3.33
C TYR A 344 -6.17 -25.16 -3.46
N PRO A 345 -5.30 -24.99 -4.47
CA PRO A 345 -4.20 -25.93 -4.74
C PRO A 345 -3.19 -26.05 -3.59
N LEU A 346 -2.95 -24.96 -2.85
CA LEU A 346 -2.03 -24.93 -1.72
C LEU A 346 -2.75 -25.10 -0.37
N ARG A 347 -3.94 -25.72 -0.36
CA ARG A 347 -4.74 -25.91 0.86
C ARG A 347 -4.01 -26.73 1.93
N ASP A 348 -3.18 -27.69 1.55
CA ASP A 348 -2.43 -28.47 2.54
C ASP A 348 -1.25 -27.69 3.14
N VAL A 349 -0.62 -26.81 2.35
CA VAL A 349 0.35 -25.82 2.86
C VAL A 349 -0.34 -24.87 3.83
N TYR A 350 -1.49 -24.31 3.46
CA TYR A 350 -2.31 -23.47 4.33
C TYR A 350 -2.59 -24.18 5.67
N LYS A 351 -3.10 -25.42 5.62
CA LYS A 351 -3.38 -26.20 6.84
C LYS A 351 -2.12 -26.40 7.66
N CYS A 352 -0.96 -26.64 7.04
CA CYS A 352 0.30 -26.74 7.75
C CYS A 352 0.61 -25.43 8.51
N LEU A 353 0.58 -24.30 7.81
CA LEU A 353 0.90 -22.97 8.35
C LEU A 353 -0.03 -22.55 9.52
N THR A 354 -1.30 -22.95 9.49
CA THR A 354 -2.24 -22.67 10.61
C THR A 354 -1.91 -23.39 11.91
N ARG A 355 -1.22 -24.54 11.85
CA ARG A 355 -0.94 -25.32 13.06
C ARG A 355 0.19 -24.68 13.86
N PRO A 356 0.20 -24.78 15.20
CA PRO A 356 1.28 -24.25 16.03
C PRO A 356 2.66 -24.69 15.54
N GLU A 357 2.80 -25.95 15.14
CA GLU A 357 4.05 -26.47 14.60
C GLU A 357 4.40 -25.94 13.21
N GLY A 358 3.47 -25.44 12.40
CA GLY A 358 3.76 -24.83 11.09
C GLY A 358 3.88 -23.31 11.14
N GLY A 359 3.98 -22.76 12.34
CA GLY A 359 4.05 -21.32 12.58
C GLY A 359 2.90 -20.88 13.45
N GLY A 360 1.67 -21.33 13.21
CA GLY A 360 0.45 -20.98 13.96
C GLY A 360 -0.23 -19.71 13.43
N PHE A 361 -0.07 -19.42 12.14
CA PHE A 361 -0.56 -18.18 11.54
C PHE A 361 -2.08 -18.12 11.65
N ARG A 362 -2.60 -16.98 12.11
CA ARG A 362 -4.00 -16.83 12.50
C ARG A 362 -4.87 -16.66 11.25
N GLU A 363 -6.00 -17.35 11.23
CA GLU A 363 -7.04 -17.14 10.21
C GLU A 363 -7.79 -15.82 10.45
N VAL A 364 -8.51 -15.34 9.44
CA VAL A 364 -9.32 -14.13 9.57
C VAL A 364 -10.56 -14.44 10.40
N THR A 365 -10.81 -13.65 11.42
CA THR A 365 -12.01 -13.81 12.26
C THR A 365 -13.14 -12.91 11.78
N LYS A 366 -14.35 -13.17 12.27
CA LYS A 366 -15.51 -12.32 11.96
C LYS A 366 -15.28 -10.87 12.38
N GLU A 367 -14.61 -10.65 13.52
CA GLU A 367 -14.28 -9.33 14.04
C GLU A 367 -13.30 -8.58 13.12
N ASP A 368 -12.33 -9.29 12.52
CA ASP A 368 -11.46 -8.70 11.50
C ASP A 368 -12.26 -8.25 10.27
N LEU A 369 -13.23 -9.06 9.84
CA LEU A 369 -14.10 -8.72 8.72
C LEU A 369 -15.00 -7.53 9.03
N GLU A 370 -15.58 -7.47 10.22
CA GLU A 370 -16.43 -6.36 10.66
C GLU A 370 -15.67 -5.04 10.73
N ARG A 371 -14.43 -5.07 11.26
CA ARG A 371 -13.53 -3.91 11.29
C ARG A 371 -13.12 -3.47 9.89
N MET A 372 -12.76 -4.41 9.01
CA MET A 372 -12.43 -4.10 7.62
C MET A 372 -13.63 -3.50 6.89
N ALA A 373 -14.82 -4.08 7.04
CA ALA A 373 -16.04 -3.56 6.44
C ALA A 373 -16.37 -2.14 6.96
N GLU A 374 -16.14 -1.88 8.25
CA GLU A 374 -16.28 -0.53 8.82
C GLU A 374 -15.34 0.47 8.15
N GLU A 375 -14.04 0.16 8.05
CA GLU A 375 -13.04 1.02 7.39
C GLU A 375 -13.43 1.34 5.94
N VAL A 376 -13.82 0.32 5.18
CA VAL A 376 -14.17 0.53 3.77
C VAL A 376 -15.47 1.31 3.61
N THR A 377 -16.48 1.03 4.44
CA THR A 377 -17.75 1.77 4.36
C THR A 377 -17.62 3.20 4.84
N GLN A 378 -16.73 3.49 5.79
CA GLN A 378 -16.40 4.86 6.16
C GLN A 378 -15.78 5.60 4.97
N TYR A 379 -14.78 5.02 4.31
CA TYR A 379 -14.16 5.61 3.12
C TYR A 379 -15.16 5.84 1.98
N ARG A 380 -16.03 4.86 1.70
CA ARG A 380 -17.10 5.01 0.71
C ARG A 380 -18.13 6.06 1.10
N ALA A 381 -18.44 6.22 2.38
CA ALA A 381 -19.36 7.26 2.84
C ALA A 381 -18.79 8.66 2.64
N GLU A 382 -17.49 8.83 2.82
CA GLU A 382 -16.77 10.08 2.55
C GLU A 382 -16.87 10.44 1.05
N ILE A 383 -16.72 9.46 0.15
CA ILE A 383 -16.79 9.67 -1.31
C ILE A 383 -18.23 9.85 -1.81
N LEU A 384 -19.16 8.99 -1.41
CA LEU A 384 -20.50 8.89 -1.99
C LEU A 384 -21.54 9.78 -1.27
N GLY A 385 -21.21 10.34 -0.11
CA GLY A 385 -22.01 11.36 0.55
C GLY A 385 -23.34 10.89 1.14
N LYS A 386 -24.29 11.82 1.30
CA LYS A 386 -25.50 11.69 2.15
C LYS A 386 -26.53 10.65 1.72
N GLY A 387 -26.38 10.02 0.55
CA GLY A 387 -27.25 8.92 0.10
C GLY A 387 -26.73 7.52 0.44
N TYR A 388 -25.44 7.43 0.79
CA TYR A 388 -24.76 6.15 0.92
C TYR A 388 -25.17 5.40 2.19
N ARG A 389 -25.58 4.13 2.03
CA ARG A 389 -26.10 3.30 3.11
C ARG A 389 -24.99 2.49 3.76
N ALA A 390 -24.04 3.17 4.42
CA ALA A 390 -22.83 2.55 5.01
C ALA A 390 -23.11 1.27 5.81
N LYS A 391 -24.08 1.27 6.73
CA LYS A 391 -24.42 0.09 7.53
C LYS A 391 -24.92 -1.10 6.70
N ARG A 392 -25.70 -0.83 5.64
CA ARG A 392 -26.17 -1.88 4.72
C ARG A 392 -24.99 -2.46 3.95
N ASP A 393 -24.10 -1.61 3.45
CA ASP A 393 -22.90 -2.06 2.74
C ASP A 393 -21.95 -2.83 3.67
N GLN A 394 -21.81 -2.40 4.92
CA GLN A 394 -20.97 -3.07 5.91
C GLN A 394 -21.45 -4.51 6.13
N MET A 395 -22.75 -4.70 6.34
CA MET A 395 -23.34 -6.04 6.47
C MET A 395 -23.13 -6.89 5.21
N ARG A 396 -23.24 -6.28 4.02
CA ARG A 396 -22.98 -6.99 2.74
C ARG A 396 -21.52 -7.41 2.63
N ILE A 397 -20.58 -6.55 2.96
CA ILE A 397 -19.15 -6.86 2.94
C ILE A 397 -18.84 -7.99 3.93
N VAL A 398 -19.32 -7.89 5.16
CA VAL A 398 -19.13 -8.95 6.17
C VAL A 398 -19.75 -10.27 5.69
N GLU A 399 -20.96 -10.24 5.12
CA GLU A 399 -21.61 -11.44 4.59
C GLU A 399 -20.80 -12.04 3.44
N ALA A 400 -20.38 -11.22 2.46
CA ALA A 400 -19.60 -11.65 1.32
C ALA A 400 -18.29 -12.30 1.77
N PHE A 401 -17.54 -11.64 2.66
CA PHE A 401 -16.24 -12.13 3.14
C PHE A 401 -16.33 -13.19 4.22
N SER A 402 -17.47 -13.37 4.89
CA SER A 402 -17.66 -14.49 5.84
C SER A 402 -17.60 -15.85 5.15
N ARG A 403 -17.84 -15.89 3.84
CA ARG A 403 -17.68 -17.07 2.98
C ARG A 403 -16.21 -17.34 2.64
N TYR A 404 -15.33 -16.39 2.98
CA TYR A 404 -13.92 -16.33 2.64
C TYR A 404 -13.07 -15.96 3.86
N PRO A 405 -13.02 -16.81 4.91
CA PRO A 405 -12.30 -16.52 6.16
C PRO A 405 -10.77 -16.45 6.00
N GLN A 406 -10.27 -16.47 4.78
CA GLN A 406 -8.87 -16.28 4.43
C GLN A 406 -8.54 -14.82 4.05
N CYS A 407 -9.55 -13.96 3.91
CA CYS A 407 -9.39 -12.58 3.41
C CYS A 407 -9.68 -11.50 4.42
N THR A 408 -8.81 -10.49 4.49
CA THR A 408 -9.03 -9.24 5.24
C THR A 408 -9.37 -8.04 4.34
N GLY A 409 -10.04 -8.27 3.21
CA GLY A 409 -10.49 -7.22 2.28
C GLY A 409 -9.64 -7.05 1.01
N PRO A 410 -9.96 -6.05 0.17
CA PRO A 410 -9.20 -5.76 -1.05
C PRO A 410 -7.78 -5.32 -0.75
N ALA A 411 -6.84 -5.79 -1.56
CA ALA A 411 -5.45 -5.33 -1.55
C ALA A 411 -4.72 -5.46 -0.20
N LYS A 412 -5.33 -6.13 0.77
CA LYS A 412 -4.74 -6.46 2.07
C LYS A 412 -4.62 -7.96 2.16
N SER A 413 -3.39 -8.43 2.17
CA SER A 413 -3.08 -9.81 2.51
C SER A 413 -3.47 -10.07 3.97
N SER A 414 -4.12 -11.20 4.23
CA SER A 414 -4.22 -11.70 5.60
C SER A 414 -2.86 -12.20 6.08
N GLN A 415 -2.68 -12.42 7.38
CA GLN A 415 -1.48 -13.10 7.90
C GLN A 415 -1.17 -14.40 7.17
N MET A 416 -2.23 -15.09 6.72
CA MET A 416 -2.09 -16.33 6.00
C MET A 416 -1.71 -16.11 4.54
N GLY A 417 -2.22 -15.05 3.89
CA GLY A 417 -1.75 -14.64 2.57
C GLY A 417 -0.24 -14.35 2.60
N GLU A 418 0.21 -13.57 3.58
CA GLU A 418 1.62 -13.28 3.84
C GLU A 418 2.46 -14.53 4.10
N ALA A 419 1.97 -15.45 4.93
CA ALA A 419 2.68 -16.69 5.25
C ALA A 419 2.79 -17.64 4.05
N ILE A 420 1.78 -17.68 3.18
CA ILE A 420 1.84 -18.45 1.92
C ILE A 420 2.81 -17.81 0.94
N SER A 421 2.80 -16.47 0.83
CA SER A 421 3.78 -15.73 0.06
C SER A 421 5.20 -15.98 0.55
N ASP A 422 5.43 -16.00 1.87
CA ASP A 422 6.72 -16.40 2.45
C ASP A 422 7.12 -17.83 2.11
N TRP A 423 6.16 -18.76 2.14
CA TRP A 423 6.42 -20.16 1.81
C TRP A 423 6.85 -20.28 0.35
N LEU A 424 6.17 -19.61 -0.58
CA LEU A 424 6.58 -19.55 -1.99
C LEU A 424 7.93 -18.83 -2.16
N GLY A 425 8.18 -17.76 -1.41
CA GLY A 425 9.49 -17.11 -1.34
C GLY A 425 10.59 -18.07 -0.88
N ALA A 426 10.29 -18.97 0.07
CA ALA A 426 11.20 -20.00 0.54
C ALA A 426 11.44 -21.11 -0.50
N GLU A 427 10.41 -21.55 -1.23
CA GLU A 427 10.55 -22.49 -2.35
C GLU A 427 11.45 -21.91 -3.46
N VAL A 428 11.21 -20.64 -3.82
CA VAL A 428 12.03 -19.89 -4.79
C VAL A 428 13.47 -19.75 -4.32
N LEU A 429 13.69 -19.36 -3.05
CA LEU A 429 15.02 -19.25 -2.48
C LEU A 429 15.72 -20.62 -2.42
N GLY A 430 15.01 -21.66 -2.01
CA GLY A 430 15.53 -23.02 -1.92
C GLY A 430 16.02 -23.53 -3.27
N ALA A 431 15.19 -23.40 -4.31
CA ALA A 431 15.57 -23.72 -5.68
C ALA A 431 16.78 -22.89 -6.15
N HIS A 432 16.79 -21.59 -5.85
CA HIS A 432 17.91 -20.71 -6.19
C HIS A 432 19.21 -21.13 -5.52
N LEU A 433 19.17 -21.59 -4.27
CA LEU A 433 20.36 -21.97 -3.52
C LEU A 433 20.82 -23.41 -3.75
N LYS A 434 19.95 -24.27 -4.30
CA LYS A 434 20.21 -25.70 -4.49
C LYS A 434 21.54 -25.97 -5.20
N GLY A 435 22.40 -26.75 -4.56
CA GLY A 435 23.73 -27.11 -5.07
C GLY A 435 24.78 -25.99 -5.02
N LYS A 436 24.45 -24.78 -4.53
CA LYS A 436 25.41 -23.69 -4.35
C LYS A 436 26.16 -23.87 -3.03
N LYS A 437 27.50 -23.80 -3.08
CA LYS A 437 28.34 -23.81 -1.88
C LYS A 437 28.54 -22.37 -1.36
N LEU A 438 27.77 -22.00 -0.33
CA LEU A 438 27.91 -20.69 0.33
C LEU A 438 29.14 -20.70 1.26
N LYS A 439 30.09 -19.80 0.99
CA LYS A 439 31.41 -19.77 1.65
C LYS A 439 31.41 -18.88 2.89
N THR A 440 30.63 -17.81 2.87
CA THR A 440 30.63 -16.80 3.94
C THR A 440 29.30 -16.77 4.70
N ASN A 441 29.31 -16.29 5.94
CA ASN A 441 28.08 -16.06 6.69
C ASN A 441 27.18 -15.02 6.03
N GLN A 442 27.77 -14.02 5.37
CA GLN A 442 27.01 -13.01 4.62
C GLN A 442 26.23 -13.64 3.47
N GLU A 443 26.84 -14.54 2.70
CA GLU A 443 26.15 -15.28 1.63
C GLU A 443 25.02 -16.16 2.17
N ARG A 444 25.25 -16.82 3.32
CA ARG A 444 24.23 -17.66 3.99
C ARG A 444 23.04 -16.85 4.48
N LEU A 445 23.29 -15.69 5.10
CA LEU A 445 22.24 -14.83 5.64
C LEU A 445 21.56 -13.97 4.58
N ALA A 446 22.16 -13.81 3.40
CA ALA A 446 21.62 -12.95 2.35
C ALA A 446 20.18 -13.31 1.98
N GLY A 447 19.83 -14.60 1.87
CA GLY A 447 18.47 -15.03 1.52
C GLY A 447 17.36 -14.53 2.45
N ILE A 448 17.69 -14.25 3.72
CA ILE A 448 16.78 -13.71 4.74
C ILE A 448 17.06 -12.25 5.10
N GLY A 449 18.00 -11.61 4.40
CA GLY A 449 18.53 -10.29 4.75
C GLY A 449 17.45 -9.19 4.80
N VAL A 450 16.45 -9.26 3.91
CA VAL A 450 15.33 -8.30 3.87
C VAL A 450 14.47 -8.41 5.13
N PHE A 451 14.04 -9.63 5.47
CA PHE A 451 13.26 -9.88 6.67
C PHE A 451 14.05 -9.56 7.95
N ALA A 452 15.36 -9.83 7.94
CA ALA A 452 16.24 -9.48 9.06
C ALA A 452 16.45 -7.96 9.20
N ALA A 453 16.47 -7.22 8.09
CA ALA A 453 16.51 -5.76 8.12
C ALA A 453 15.22 -5.18 8.73
N ALA A 454 14.05 -5.68 8.30
CA ALA A 454 12.77 -5.30 8.88
C ALA A 454 12.73 -5.57 10.41
N LEU A 455 13.24 -6.73 10.85
CA LEU A 455 13.39 -7.02 12.28
C LEU A 455 14.27 -6.01 13.05
N CYS A 456 15.33 -5.52 12.42
CA CYS A 456 16.22 -4.54 13.04
C CYS A 456 15.54 -3.17 13.12
N GLU A 457 14.74 -2.80 12.12
CA GLU A 457 13.94 -1.58 12.12
C GLU A 457 12.85 -1.63 13.20
N ASP A 458 12.11 -2.74 13.29
CA ASP A 458 11.11 -2.98 14.35
C ASP A 458 11.74 -2.77 15.73
N ARG A 459 12.94 -3.32 15.96
CA ARG A 459 13.66 -3.15 17.23
C ARG A 459 14.15 -1.73 17.47
N LYS A 460 14.60 -1.01 16.44
CA LYS A 460 15.02 0.39 16.56
C LYS A 460 13.86 1.28 16.98
N ILE A 461 12.66 1.00 16.46
CA ILE A 461 11.43 1.74 16.80
C ILE A 461 11.07 1.50 18.27
N VAL A 462 11.12 0.24 18.74
CA VAL A 462 10.80 -0.12 20.13
C VAL A 462 11.87 0.35 21.14
N SER A 463 13.12 0.54 20.71
CA SER A 463 14.25 0.89 21.62
C SER A 463 14.61 2.38 21.67
N ARG A 464 14.01 3.23 20.84
CA ARG A 464 14.18 4.69 20.99
C ARG A 464 13.45 5.15 22.25
N PRO A 465 14.11 5.87 23.19
CA PRO A 465 13.39 6.60 24.21
C PRO A 465 12.46 7.55 23.46
N LEU A 466 11.14 7.40 23.67
CA LEU A 466 10.13 8.27 23.08
C LEU A 466 10.30 9.65 23.72
N ALA A 467 11.15 10.48 23.09
CA ALA A 467 11.59 11.75 23.65
C ALA A 467 10.59 12.88 23.37
N THR A 468 9.71 12.68 22.40
CA THR A 468 8.71 13.65 21.96
C THR A 468 7.37 12.97 21.65
N ASP A 469 6.27 13.74 21.68
CA ASP A 469 4.94 13.29 21.25
C ASP A 469 4.94 12.82 19.77
N MET A 470 5.86 13.34 18.95
CA MET A 470 6.06 12.92 17.56
C MET A 470 6.74 11.55 17.47
N ASP A 471 7.64 11.21 18.40
CA ASP A 471 8.21 9.86 18.52
C ASP A 471 7.13 8.87 18.99
N VAL A 472 6.25 9.27 19.91
CA VAL A 472 5.10 8.45 20.34
C VAL A 472 4.15 8.23 19.17
N MET A 473 3.84 9.25 18.37
CA MET A 473 2.98 9.10 17.19
C MET A 473 3.65 8.33 16.05
N SER A 474 4.94 8.47 15.83
CA SER A 474 5.68 7.70 14.82
C SER A 474 5.86 6.24 15.24
N ALA A 475 6.14 5.99 16.53
CA ALA A 475 6.14 4.65 17.09
C ALA A 475 4.74 4.06 17.08
N ALA A 476 3.69 4.83 17.40
CA ALA A 476 2.31 4.36 17.30
C ALA A 476 1.87 4.16 15.85
N ALA A 477 2.33 4.95 14.88
CA ALA A 477 2.01 4.78 13.45
C ALA A 477 2.78 3.60 12.84
N ALA A 478 4.04 3.39 13.25
CA ALA A 478 4.82 2.23 12.85
C ALA A 478 4.35 0.95 13.56
N ASP A 479 3.97 1.04 14.84
CA ASP A 479 3.25 0.01 15.58
C ASP A 479 1.92 -0.25 14.86
N TRP A 480 1.15 0.76 14.48
CA TRP A 480 -0.10 0.62 13.74
C TRP A 480 0.10 0.02 12.33
N ALA A 481 1.18 0.35 11.63
CA ALA A 481 1.55 -0.24 10.35
C ALA A 481 2.06 -1.68 10.48
N SER A 482 2.74 -2.03 11.57
CA SER A 482 3.28 -3.37 11.85
C SER A 482 2.31 -4.27 12.66
N HIS A 483 1.34 -3.71 13.37
CA HIS A 483 0.43 -4.36 14.33
C HIS A 483 -1.04 -4.35 13.92
N ARG A 484 -1.40 -3.76 12.76
CA ARG A 484 -2.71 -4.04 12.13
C ARG A 484 -2.86 -5.47 11.60
N GLY A 485 -1.93 -6.36 11.95
CA GLY A 485 -2.12 -7.80 11.89
C GLY A 485 -2.16 -8.35 10.47
N GLN A 486 -1.69 -7.62 9.47
CA GLN A 486 -1.55 -8.13 8.09
C GLN A 486 -0.29 -8.97 7.98
N HIS A 487 0.86 -8.45 8.44
CA HIS A 487 2.11 -9.20 8.48
C HIS A 487 2.29 -9.97 9.79
N PRO A 488 2.64 -11.26 9.76
CA PRO A 488 3.18 -11.94 10.93
C PRO A 488 4.52 -11.33 11.35
N PRO A 489 4.94 -11.45 12.63
CA PRO A 489 6.24 -10.96 13.07
C PRO A 489 7.38 -11.56 12.22
N SER A 490 8.28 -10.71 11.72
CA SER A 490 9.35 -11.11 10.78
C SER A 490 10.23 -12.26 11.29
N ALA A 491 10.46 -12.36 12.61
CA ALA A 491 11.22 -13.45 13.22
C ALA A 491 10.52 -14.80 13.04
N ARG A 492 9.20 -14.81 13.14
CA ARG A 492 8.37 -16.00 12.94
C ARG A 492 8.35 -16.40 11.47
N ARG A 493 8.22 -15.43 10.56
CA ARG A 493 8.30 -15.66 9.10
C ARG A 493 9.63 -16.33 8.72
N ILE A 494 10.75 -15.79 9.21
CA ILE A 494 12.08 -16.36 8.99
C ILE A 494 12.18 -17.77 9.58
N ASN A 495 11.87 -17.95 10.87
CA ASN A 495 12.17 -19.20 11.57
C ASN A 495 11.20 -20.33 11.26
N GLU A 496 9.92 -20.01 11.10
CA GLU A 496 8.85 -20.99 10.95
C GLU A 496 8.48 -21.29 9.50
N VAL A 497 8.89 -20.44 8.55
CA VAL A 497 8.62 -20.64 7.12
C VAL A 497 9.92 -20.79 6.35
N ILE A 498 10.72 -19.73 6.25
CA ILE A 498 11.88 -19.71 5.34
C ILE A 498 12.96 -20.72 5.77
N LEU A 499 13.36 -20.71 7.03
CA LEU A 499 14.38 -21.62 7.59
C LEU A 499 13.87 -23.04 7.84
N ARG A 500 12.62 -23.35 7.49
CA ARG A 500 12.11 -24.72 7.47
C ARG A 500 12.27 -25.39 6.12
N HIS A 501 12.48 -24.62 5.05
CA HIS A 501 12.72 -25.19 3.72
C HIS A 501 14.04 -25.97 3.70
N PRO A 502 14.06 -27.25 3.28
CA PRO A 502 15.23 -28.11 3.39
C PRO A 502 16.43 -27.59 2.60
N ASP A 503 16.24 -27.19 1.35
CA ASP A 503 17.34 -26.69 0.50
C ASP A 503 17.91 -25.36 1.02
N VAL A 504 17.08 -24.53 1.69
CA VAL A 504 17.53 -23.28 2.34
C VAL A 504 18.40 -23.61 3.55
N ARG A 505 17.94 -24.53 4.41
CA ARG A 505 18.68 -25.00 5.60
C ARG A 505 20.02 -25.59 5.21
N GLU A 506 20.02 -26.52 4.26
CA GLU A 506 21.25 -27.17 3.79
C GLU A 506 22.25 -26.13 3.28
N SER A 507 21.79 -25.16 2.48
CA SER A 507 22.62 -24.09 1.94
C SER A 507 23.17 -23.16 3.02
N MET A 508 22.44 -22.98 4.13
CA MET A 508 22.92 -22.26 5.31
C MET A 508 23.89 -23.09 6.18
N GLY A 509 24.15 -24.35 5.85
CA GLY A 509 25.00 -25.25 6.63
C GLY A 509 24.30 -25.86 7.84
N CYS A 510 22.97 -25.80 7.88
CA CYS A 510 22.14 -26.39 8.93
C CYS A 510 21.89 -27.87 8.63
N GLY A 511 22.38 -28.76 9.49
CA GLY A 511 22.10 -30.19 9.37
C GLY A 511 20.64 -30.56 9.69
N PRO A 512 20.16 -31.74 9.23
CA PRO A 512 18.90 -32.31 9.71
C PRO A 512 18.96 -32.47 11.24
N GLY A 513 18.12 -31.72 11.96
CA GLY A 513 18.07 -31.76 13.42
C GLY A 513 19.06 -30.84 14.15
N ASP A 514 19.77 -29.92 13.48
CA ASP A 514 20.56 -28.90 14.18
C ASP A 514 19.64 -27.94 14.95
N PRO A 515 19.62 -27.98 16.30
CA PRO A 515 18.76 -27.13 17.11
C PRO A 515 19.18 -25.65 17.04
N ASN A 516 20.41 -25.34 16.61
CA ASN A 516 20.87 -23.96 16.45
C ASN A 516 20.27 -23.27 15.21
N CYS A 517 19.73 -24.07 14.27
CA CYS A 517 18.98 -23.59 13.12
C CYS A 517 17.47 -23.65 13.31
N VAL A 518 17.00 -24.05 14.50
CA VAL A 518 15.69 -23.65 15.01
C VAL A 518 15.99 -22.46 15.91
N HIS A 519 16.02 -21.26 15.33
CA HIS A 519 15.98 -20.08 16.18
C HIS A 519 14.60 -20.05 16.85
N HIS A 520 14.48 -20.73 17.99
CA HIS A 520 13.65 -20.21 19.05
C HIS A 520 14.24 -18.84 19.36
N ALA A 521 13.80 -17.82 18.61
CA ALA A 521 13.87 -16.45 19.07
C ALA A 521 13.08 -16.49 20.37
N LYS A 522 13.76 -16.72 21.50
CA LYS A 522 13.20 -16.53 22.82
C LYS A 522 12.79 -15.06 22.83
N ALA A 523 11.51 -14.81 22.52
CA ALA A 523 10.85 -13.56 22.81
C ALA A 523 11.21 -13.26 24.25
N GLY A 524 11.89 -12.14 24.48
CA GLY A 524 12.47 -11.83 25.77
C GLY A 524 11.41 -11.95 26.84
N THR A 525 11.49 -13.01 27.65
CA THR A 525 10.81 -13.03 28.93
C THR A 525 11.44 -11.91 29.73
N THR A 526 10.73 -10.80 29.81
CA THR A 526 10.90 -9.81 30.86
C THR A 526 11.02 -10.57 32.17
N LYS A 527 12.16 -10.37 32.85
CA LYS A 527 12.36 -10.88 34.21
C LYS A 527 11.30 -10.22 35.09
N GLU A 528 10.22 -10.93 35.37
CA GLU A 528 9.39 -10.67 36.54
C GLU A 528 9.86 -11.56 37.70
N GLY A 529 10.06 -10.91 38.85
CA GLY A 529 9.76 -11.51 40.14
C GLY A 529 10.83 -12.41 40.75
N GLY A 530 11.71 -11.81 41.55
CA GLY A 530 12.57 -12.52 42.48
C GLY A 530 11.75 -13.39 43.44
N GLY A 531 12.01 -14.70 43.40
CA GLY A 531 11.64 -15.61 44.47
C GLY A 531 12.55 -15.40 45.66
N ILE A 532 11.99 -14.85 46.74
CA ILE A 532 12.59 -14.83 48.06
C ILE A 532 12.80 -16.28 48.50
N GLY A 533 14.07 -16.64 48.72
CA GLY A 533 14.44 -17.89 49.33
C GLY A 533 13.86 -18.01 50.74
N ARG A 534 13.19 -19.12 51.00
CA ARG A 534 13.15 -19.74 52.31
C ARG A 534 13.58 -21.17 52.11
N ASP A 535 14.83 -21.42 52.48
CA ASP A 535 15.19 -22.75 52.93
C ASP A 535 16.05 -22.65 54.19
N GLN A 536 15.87 -23.66 55.02
CA GLN A 536 16.64 -24.07 56.19
C GLN A 536 16.00 -23.84 57.57
N GLY A 537 15.57 -24.97 58.13
CA GLY A 537 15.34 -25.14 59.55
C GLY A 537 14.94 -26.56 59.95
N VAL A 538 15.96 -27.37 60.29
CA VAL A 538 15.95 -28.48 61.28
C VAL A 538 15.75 -29.93 60.77
N LYS A 539 16.84 -30.72 60.79
CA LYS A 539 17.17 -31.71 61.85
C LYS A 539 18.60 -32.26 61.74
N ASN A 540 19.50 -31.81 62.61
CA ASN A 540 20.13 -32.58 63.70
C ASN A 540 21.01 -31.66 64.55
#